data_AF-A0A081NDE8-F1
#
_entry.id   AF-A0A081NDE8-F1
#
_cell.length_a   1.000
_cell.length_b   1.000
_cell.length_c   1.000
_cell.angle_alpha   90.00
_cell.angle_beta   90.00
_cell.angle_gamma   90.00
#
_symmetry.space_group_name_H-M   'P 1'
#
loop_
_entity.id
_entity.type
_entity.pdbx_description
1 polymer ?
#
loop_
_entity_poly.entity_id
_entity_poly.type
_entity_poly.pdbx_seq_one_letter_code
_entity_poly.pdbx_strand_id
1 'polypeptide(L)'
;MNPHMKSRLLKRKFQSLEYIEQFIGHYQQFLDTGLSALTSYKDYKKQNPTFVPTKLMDTDEWLWDIKVRPNFLRMHSSSVKAMNFAKKNNMDYVDGLAGDMRGLSRSMDGIREAFMDILDPSVKEEYLSLWKITSREARNIEKTINQWWKEDSILKESITGPIDEQELKNYLQPGESL
;
A
#
# COMPACT_ATOMS: atom_id res chain seq x y z
N MET A 1 -6.21 23.33 -16.61
CA MET A 1 -5.92 23.79 -15.24
C MET A 1 -4.47 24.20 -15.15
N ASN A 2 -4.12 25.36 -14.56
CA ASN A 2 -2.70 25.75 -14.46
C ASN A 2 -1.92 24.86 -13.46
N PRO A 3 -0.58 24.71 -13.59
CA PRO A 3 0.22 23.81 -12.75
C PRO A 3 0.13 24.10 -11.25
N HIS A 4 0.04 25.37 -10.87
CA HIS A 4 -0.09 25.79 -9.47
C HIS A 4 -1.41 25.31 -8.87
N MET A 5 -2.52 25.49 -9.57
CA MET A 5 -3.83 25.02 -9.15
C MET A 5 -3.86 23.48 -9.07
N LYS A 6 -3.32 22.81 -10.08
CA LYS A 6 -3.23 21.33 -10.12
C LYS A 6 -2.47 20.78 -8.92
N SER A 7 -1.31 21.34 -8.60
CA SER A 7 -0.51 20.99 -7.43
C SER A 7 -1.30 21.18 -6.13
N ARG A 8 -2.02 22.31 -5.98
CA ARG A 8 -2.84 22.59 -4.80
C ARG A 8 -3.96 21.57 -4.63
N LEU A 9 -4.69 21.25 -5.70
CA LEU A 9 -5.79 20.29 -5.67
C LEU A 9 -5.32 18.86 -5.38
N LEU A 10 -4.15 18.47 -5.92
CA LEU A 10 -3.54 17.18 -5.60
C LEU A 10 -3.17 17.05 -4.11
N LYS A 11 -2.61 18.11 -3.51
CA LYS A 11 -2.34 18.11 -2.05
C LYS A 11 -3.62 17.91 -1.25
N ARG A 12 -4.71 18.58 -1.64
CA ARG A 12 -6.02 18.41 -0.98
C ARG A 12 -6.56 17.00 -1.16
N LYS A 13 -6.48 16.42 -2.37
CA LYS A 13 -6.84 15.02 -2.64
C LYS A 13 -6.06 14.07 -1.73
N PHE A 14 -4.73 14.19 -1.66
CA PHE A 14 -3.90 13.29 -0.87
C PHE A 14 -4.07 13.42 0.65
N GLN A 15 -4.77 14.46 1.11
CA GLN A 15 -5.16 14.66 2.51
C GLN A 15 -6.65 14.39 2.75
N SER A 16 -7.41 14.06 1.70
CA SER A 16 -8.86 13.86 1.82
C SER A 16 -9.17 12.52 2.47
N LEU A 17 -10.28 12.47 3.21
CA LEU A 17 -10.71 11.24 3.87
C LEU A 17 -10.93 10.11 2.85
N GLU A 18 -11.50 10.42 1.69
CA GLU A 18 -11.76 9.47 0.61
C GLU A 18 -10.48 8.82 0.09
N TYR A 19 -9.41 9.61 -0.10
CA TYR A 19 -8.13 9.07 -0.55
C TYR A 19 -7.45 8.21 0.52
N ILE A 20 -7.59 8.60 1.79
CA ILE A 20 -7.06 7.84 2.93
C ILE A 20 -7.84 6.53 3.09
N GLU A 21 -9.16 6.56 2.91
CA GLU A 21 -10.02 5.37 2.91
C GLU A 21 -9.61 4.40 1.81
N GLN A 22 -9.37 4.90 0.60
CA GLN A 22 -8.86 4.11 -0.51
C GLN A 22 -7.49 3.49 -0.20
N PHE A 23 -6.55 4.29 0.30
CA PHE A 23 -5.23 3.81 0.72
C PHE A 23 -5.32 2.67 1.74
N ILE A 24 -6.11 2.86 2.80
CA ILE A 24 -6.27 1.86 3.86
C ILE A 24 -6.93 0.59 3.31
N GLY A 25 -7.91 0.71 2.41
CA GLY A 25 -8.52 -0.42 1.73
C GLY A 25 -7.52 -1.24 0.93
N HIS A 26 -6.75 -0.61 0.04
CA HIS A 26 -5.70 -1.29 -0.72
C HIS A 26 -4.61 -1.87 0.19
N TYR A 27 -4.25 -1.16 1.25
CA TYR A 27 -3.27 -1.63 2.24
C TYR A 27 -3.73 -2.91 2.92
N GLN A 28 -4.99 -2.99 3.35
CA GLN A 28 -5.54 -4.20 3.95
C GLN A 28 -5.58 -5.36 2.94
N GLN A 29 -6.05 -5.10 1.71
CA GLN A 29 -6.05 -6.09 0.64
C GLN A 29 -4.64 -6.65 0.38
N PHE A 30 -3.63 -5.78 0.28
CA PHE A 30 -2.23 -6.18 0.11
C PHE A 30 -1.78 -7.17 1.20
N LEU A 31 -2.06 -6.86 2.47
CA LEU A 31 -1.70 -7.72 3.60
C LEU A 31 -2.43 -9.06 3.52
N ASP A 32 -3.73 -9.03 3.28
CA ASP A 32 -4.60 -10.21 3.24
C ASP A 32 -4.23 -11.14 2.08
N THR A 33 -3.95 -10.60 0.89
CA THR A 33 -3.48 -11.40 -0.27
C THR A 33 -2.19 -12.14 0.07
N GLY A 34 -1.24 -11.49 0.74
CA GLY A 34 0.01 -12.14 1.17
C GLY A 34 -0.22 -13.25 2.21
N LEU A 35 -1.06 -13.00 3.22
CA LEU A 35 -1.39 -14.01 4.24
C LEU A 35 -2.17 -15.20 3.66
N SER A 36 -3.09 -14.91 2.74
CA SER A 36 -3.87 -15.92 2.02
C SER A 36 -2.95 -16.80 1.18
N ALA A 37 -2.04 -16.20 0.40
CA ALA A 37 -1.07 -16.93 -0.41
C ALA A 37 -0.21 -17.90 0.43
N LEU A 38 0.29 -17.44 1.59
CA LEU A 38 1.05 -18.30 2.50
C LEU A 38 0.21 -19.48 3.03
N THR A 39 -1.08 -19.24 3.29
CA THR A 39 -2.01 -20.29 3.72
C THR A 39 -2.28 -21.28 2.60
N SER A 40 -2.56 -20.81 1.38
CA SER A 40 -2.76 -21.64 0.19
C SER A 40 -1.54 -22.50 -0.12
N TYR A 41 -0.33 -21.96 0.01
CA TYR A 41 0.91 -22.72 -0.18
C TYR A 41 1.06 -23.85 0.85
N LYS A 42 0.75 -23.57 2.11
CA LYS A 42 0.76 -24.60 3.17
C LYS A 42 -0.27 -25.70 2.93
N ASP A 43 -1.44 -25.34 2.45
CA ASP A 43 -2.49 -26.32 2.12
C ASP A 43 -2.13 -27.13 0.87
N TYR A 44 -1.52 -26.50 -0.14
CA TYR A 44 -0.96 -27.20 -1.30
C TYR A 44 0.05 -28.27 -0.87
N LYS A 45 0.99 -27.96 0.04
CA LYS A 45 1.95 -28.93 0.58
C LYS A 45 1.27 -30.12 1.27
N LYS A 46 0.20 -29.89 2.04
CA LYS A 46 -0.56 -30.97 2.69
C LYS A 46 -1.27 -31.88 1.69
N GLN A 47 -1.81 -31.30 0.62
CA GLN A 47 -2.53 -32.03 -0.43
C GLN A 47 -1.61 -32.78 -1.38
N ASN A 48 -0.35 -32.34 -1.49
CA ASN A 48 0.65 -32.89 -2.41
C ASN A 48 1.87 -33.40 -1.63
N PRO A 49 1.79 -34.55 -0.92
CA PRO A 49 2.87 -35.02 -0.03
C PRO A 49 4.17 -35.40 -0.77
N THR A 50 4.12 -35.58 -2.09
CA THR A 50 5.30 -35.84 -2.93
C THR A 50 5.97 -34.58 -3.45
N PHE A 51 5.34 -33.40 -3.26
CA PHE A 51 5.94 -32.13 -3.61
C PHE A 51 7.13 -31.85 -2.70
N VAL A 52 8.29 -31.60 -3.32
CA VAL A 52 9.52 -31.22 -2.61
C VAL A 52 9.77 -29.74 -2.87
N PRO A 53 9.60 -28.88 -1.86
CA PRO A 53 9.88 -27.45 -2.01
C PRO A 53 11.36 -27.22 -2.30
N THR A 54 11.64 -26.17 -3.06
CA THR A 54 13.03 -25.72 -3.22
C THR A 54 13.53 -25.12 -1.89
N LYS A 55 14.86 -25.11 -1.68
CA LYS A 55 15.47 -24.45 -0.52
C LYS A 55 15.03 -22.98 -0.38
N LEU A 56 14.80 -22.30 -1.51
CA LEU A 56 14.32 -20.92 -1.50
C LEU A 56 12.90 -20.82 -0.95
N MET A 57 11.99 -21.70 -1.39
CA MET A 57 10.61 -21.73 -0.91
C MET A 57 10.51 -22.08 0.57
N ASP A 58 11.33 -23.02 1.07
CA ASP A 58 11.39 -23.32 2.50
C ASP A 58 11.91 -22.13 3.32
N THR A 59 12.92 -21.42 2.79
CA THR A 59 13.46 -20.22 3.45
C THR A 59 12.42 -19.10 3.50
N ASP A 60 11.72 -18.88 2.39
CA ASP A 60 10.68 -17.87 2.29
C ASP A 60 9.50 -18.20 3.21
N GLU A 61 9.00 -19.44 3.22
CA GLU A 61 7.93 -19.88 4.12
C GLU A 61 8.30 -19.61 5.58
N TRP A 62 9.51 -20.01 6.00
CA TRP A 62 10.00 -19.77 7.36
C TRP A 62 10.08 -18.27 7.68
N LEU A 63 10.71 -17.46 6.82
CA LEU A 63 10.81 -16.00 7.01
C LEU A 63 9.43 -15.35 7.08
N TRP A 64 8.49 -15.81 6.25
CA TRP A 64 7.13 -15.32 6.25
C TRP A 64 6.40 -15.64 7.54
N ASP A 65 6.57 -16.84 8.10
CA ASP A 65 5.99 -17.20 9.38
C ASP A 65 6.54 -16.40 10.55
N ILE A 66 7.87 -16.24 10.62
CA ILE A 66 8.52 -15.64 11.81
C ILE A 66 8.63 -14.12 11.73
N LYS A 67 8.60 -13.52 10.54
CA LYS A 67 8.76 -12.06 10.34
C LYS A 67 7.55 -11.42 9.68
N VAL A 68 7.14 -11.90 8.50
CA VAL A 68 6.13 -11.20 7.69
C VAL A 68 4.76 -11.27 8.33
N ARG A 69 4.26 -12.48 8.64
CA ARG A 69 2.94 -12.71 9.18
C ARG A 69 2.68 -11.94 10.49
N PRO A 70 3.56 -11.97 11.51
CA PRO A 70 3.36 -11.18 12.72
C PRO A 70 3.31 -9.67 12.44
N ASN A 71 4.16 -9.17 11.54
CA ASN A 71 4.16 -7.76 11.15
C ASN A 71 2.87 -7.39 10.41
N PHE A 72 2.41 -8.20 9.47
CA PHE A 72 1.18 -7.99 8.71
C PHE A 72 -0.05 -7.93 9.63
N LEU A 73 -0.16 -8.84 10.60
CA LEU A 73 -1.26 -8.83 11.57
C LEU A 73 -1.26 -7.56 12.44
N ARG A 74 -0.06 -7.09 12.86
CA ARG A 74 0.07 -5.82 13.57
C ARG A 74 -0.32 -4.64 12.68
N MET A 75 0.14 -4.63 11.44
CA MET A 75 -0.16 -3.60 10.44
C MET A 75 -1.66 -3.52 10.12
N HIS A 76 -2.35 -4.65 10.03
CA HIS A 76 -3.81 -4.70 9.88
C HIS A 76 -4.51 -4.06 11.08
N SER A 77 -4.05 -4.35 12.31
CA SER A 77 -4.60 -3.72 13.51
C SER A 77 -4.36 -2.21 13.55
N SER A 78 -3.18 -1.76 13.08
CA SER A 78 -2.85 -0.33 12.95
C SER A 78 -3.70 0.38 11.91
N SER A 79 -4.01 -0.26 10.77
CA SER A 79 -4.81 0.37 9.71
C SER A 79 -6.24 0.65 10.15
N VAL A 80 -6.85 -0.25 10.92
CA VAL A 80 -8.18 -0.04 11.55
C VAL A 80 -8.16 1.17 12.48
N LYS A 81 -7.10 1.34 13.26
CA LYS A 81 -6.95 2.52 14.13
C LYS A 81 -6.79 3.79 13.30
N ALA A 82 -5.91 3.78 12.30
CA ALA A 82 -5.67 4.92 11.42
C ALA A 82 -6.96 5.41 10.75
N MET A 83 -7.81 4.49 10.29
CA MET A 83 -9.13 4.81 9.74
C MET A 83 -10.01 5.56 10.74
N ASN A 84 -10.11 5.05 11.97
CA ASN A 84 -10.92 5.67 13.02
C ASN A 84 -10.43 7.07 13.42
N PHE A 85 -9.11 7.31 13.37
CA PHE A 85 -8.51 8.62 13.63
C PHE A 85 -8.68 9.57 12.44
N ALA A 86 -8.52 9.11 11.21
CA ALA A 86 -8.74 9.89 9.99
C ALA A 86 -10.17 10.47 9.95
N LYS A 87 -11.18 9.66 10.31
CA LYS A 87 -12.58 10.09 10.42
C LYS A 87 -12.82 11.20 11.46
N LYS A 88 -11.89 11.37 12.41
CA LYS A 88 -11.89 12.43 13.41
C LYS A 88 -10.94 13.59 13.04
N ASN A 89 -10.51 13.65 11.77
CA ASN A 89 -9.56 14.62 11.25
C ASN A 89 -8.19 14.59 11.96
N ASN A 90 -7.80 13.43 12.51
CA ASN A 90 -6.47 13.20 13.08
C ASN A 90 -5.62 12.41 12.08
N MET A 91 -4.63 13.08 11.50
CA MET A 91 -3.78 12.58 10.43
C MET A 91 -2.50 11.90 10.91
N ASP A 92 -2.14 12.02 12.20
CA ASP A 92 -0.87 11.51 12.73
C ASP A 92 -0.77 9.99 12.58
N TYR A 93 -1.89 9.28 12.80
CA TYR A 93 -1.94 7.82 12.62
C TYR A 93 -1.90 7.40 11.16
N VAL A 94 -2.40 8.25 10.26
CA VAL A 94 -2.35 8.00 8.82
C VAL A 94 -0.93 8.17 8.30
N ASP A 95 -0.23 9.21 8.76
CA ASP A 95 1.20 9.42 8.46
C ASP A 95 2.04 8.27 8.99
N GLY A 96 1.81 7.83 10.23
CA GLY A 96 2.46 6.64 10.80
C GLY A 96 2.24 5.38 9.95
N LEU A 97 1.01 5.13 9.49
CA LEU A 97 0.69 3.98 8.64
C LEU A 97 1.37 4.08 7.26
N ALA A 98 1.41 5.27 6.66
CA ALA A 98 2.12 5.52 5.40
C ALA A 98 3.64 5.30 5.56
N GLY A 99 4.20 5.76 6.69
CA GLY A 99 5.59 5.51 7.09
C GLY A 99 5.90 4.02 7.27
N ASP A 100 5.00 3.27 7.92
CA ASP A 100 5.11 1.82 8.08
C ASP A 100 5.16 1.10 6.73
N MET A 101 4.30 1.47 5.76
CA MET A 101 4.33 0.91 4.40
C MET A 101 5.68 1.14 3.72
N ARG A 102 6.27 2.32 3.90
CA ARG A 102 7.61 2.63 3.36
C ARG A 102 8.70 1.83 4.06
N GLY A 103 8.61 1.72 5.39
CA GLY A 103 9.50 0.94 6.23
C GLY A 103 9.41 -0.57 5.97
N LEU A 104 8.31 -1.02 5.39
CA LEU A 104 8.09 -2.43 5.04
C LEU A 104 9.17 -2.94 4.09
N SER A 105 9.52 -2.18 3.06
CA SER A 105 10.58 -2.54 2.11
C SER A 105 11.93 -2.82 2.79
N ARG A 106 12.24 -2.12 3.88
CA ARG A 106 13.46 -2.35 4.68
C ARG A 106 13.31 -3.56 5.59
N SER A 107 12.14 -3.72 6.20
CA SER A 107 11.84 -4.85 7.08
C SER A 107 11.74 -6.18 6.32
N MET A 108 11.44 -6.10 5.03
CA MET A 108 11.34 -7.23 4.09
C MET A 108 12.60 -7.41 3.25
N ASP A 109 13.68 -6.68 3.52
CA ASP A 109 14.92 -6.86 2.76
C ASP A 109 15.42 -8.31 2.90
N GLY A 110 15.70 -8.93 1.76
CA GLY A 110 16.03 -10.35 1.66
C GLY A 110 14.88 -11.34 1.86
N ILE A 111 13.66 -10.88 2.15
CA ILE A 111 12.45 -11.73 2.17
C ILE A 111 11.83 -11.73 0.78
N ARG A 112 11.63 -12.92 0.22
CA ARG A 112 11.02 -13.11 -1.11
C ARG A 112 9.70 -13.86 -0.98
N GLU A 113 9.07 -14.06 -2.12
CA GLU A 113 7.76 -14.66 -2.28
C GLU A 113 7.80 -15.87 -3.24
N ALA A 114 8.92 -16.60 -3.30
CA ALA A 114 9.10 -17.70 -4.25
C ALA A 114 8.08 -18.84 -4.04
N PHE A 115 7.54 -19.00 -2.83
CA PHE A 115 6.47 -19.96 -2.58
C PHE A 115 5.19 -19.65 -3.38
N MET A 116 4.99 -18.40 -3.80
CA MET A 116 3.84 -18.02 -4.64
C MET A 116 3.95 -18.57 -6.07
N ASP A 117 5.14 -19.00 -6.52
CA ASP A 117 5.34 -19.54 -7.87
C ASP A 117 4.66 -20.91 -8.08
N ILE A 118 4.24 -21.55 -6.99
CA ILE A 118 3.49 -22.82 -7.01
C ILE A 118 1.97 -22.58 -7.07
N LEU A 119 1.52 -21.36 -6.76
CA LEU A 119 0.12 -20.98 -6.76
C LEU A 119 -0.32 -20.55 -8.17
N ASP A 120 -1.61 -20.24 -8.32
CA ASP A 120 -2.09 -19.60 -9.54
C ASP A 120 -1.30 -18.28 -9.77
N PRO A 121 -0.75 -18.04 -10.99
CA PRO A 121 0.04 -16.84 -11.27
C PRO A 121 -0.67 -15.53 -10.92
N SER A 122 -2.00 -15.50 -11.01
CA SER A 122 -2.81 -14.33 -10.66
C SER A 122 -2.63 -13.89 -9.20
N VAL A 123 -2.34 -14.81 -8.27
CA VAL A 123 -2.14 -14.49 -6.84
C VAL A 123 -0.89 -13.61 -6.66
N LYS A 124 0.21 -13.98 -7.32
CA LYS A 124 1.47 -13.22 -7.24
C LYS A 124 1.32 -11.88 -7.96
N GLU A 125 0.67 -11.87 -9.12
CA GLU A 125 0.40 -10.64 -9.86
C GLU A 125 -0.46 -9.65 -9.06
N GLU A 126 -1.53 -10.14 -8.42
CA GLU A 126 -2.39 -9.34 -7.56
C GLU A 126 -1.61 -8.77 -6.37
N TYR A 127 -0.84 -9.60 -5.66
CA TYR A 127 -0.02 -9.17 -4.53
C TYR A 127 0.95 -8.05 -4.91
N LEU A 128 1.68 -8.22 -6.02
CA LEU A 128 2.64 -7.22 -6.50
C LEU A 128 1.95 -5.96 -7.03
N SER A 129 0.77 -6.08 -7.62
CA SER A 129 -0.03 -4.94 -8.07
C SER A 129 -0.50 -4.10 -6.89
N LEU A 130 -1.09 -4.75 -5.87
CA LEU A 130 -1.52 -4.09 -4.64
C LEU A 130 -0.35 -3.42 -3.93
N TRP A 131 0.80 -4.10 -3.81
CA TRP A 131 2.00 -3.50 -3.23
C TRP A 131 2.40 -2.19 -3.94
N LYS A 132 2.40 -2.17 -5.28
CA LYS A 132 2.74 -0.97 -6.07
C LYS A 132 1.75 0.17 -5.83
N ILE A 133 0.45 -0.14 -5.81
CA ILE A 133 -0.62 0.83 -5.58
C ILE A 133 -0.48 1.43 -4.18
N THR A 134 -0.47 0.58 -3.16
CA THR A 134 -0.39 0.98 -1.76
C THR A 134 0.90 1.74 -1.45
N SER A 135 2.04 1.30 -1.99
CA SER A 135 3.33 2.00 -1.82
C SER A 135 3.29 3.43 -2.38
N ARG A 136 2.64 3.60 -3.54
CA ARG A 136 2.49 4.91 -4.17
C ARG A 136 1.57 5.82 -3.37
N GLU A 137 0.41 5.31 -2.94
CA GLU A 137 -0.55 6.05 -2.12
C GLU A 137 0.07 6.49 -0.78
N ALA A 138 0.77 5.59 -0.10
CA ALA A 138 1.52 5.90 1.11
C ALA A 138 2.51 7.05 0.89
N ARG A 139 3.28 7.01 -0.21
CA ARG A 139 4.23 8.09 -0.55
C ARG A 139 3.53 9.41 -0.86
N ASN A 140 2.37 9.38 -1.50
CA ASN A 140 1.60 10.59 -1.79
C ASN A 140 1.11 11.23 -0.49
N ILE A 141 0.59 10.43 0.44
CA ILE A 141 0.14 10.86 1.77
C ILE A 141 1.32 11.45 2.56
N GLU A 142 2.39 10.66 2.78
CA GLU A 142 3.55 11.04 3.58
C GLU A 142 4.18 12.34 3.07
N LYS A 143 4.43 12.45 1.76
CA LYS A 143 4.99 13.67 1.17
C LYS A 143 4.08 14.88 1.31
N THR A 144 2.76 14.67 1.32
CA THR A 144 1.81 15.78 1.43
C THR A 144 1.69 16.25 2.87
N ILE A 145 1.55 15.34 3.83
CA ILE A 145 1.52 15.65 5.27
C ILE A 145 2.82 16.34 5.69
N ASN A 146 3.97 15.77 5.33
CA ASN A 146 5.28 16.28 5.72
C ASN A 146 5.84 17.38 4.81
N GLN A 147 5.10 17.77 3.77
CA GLN A 147 5.51 18.80 2.80
C GLN A 147 6.84 18.50 2.07
N TRP A 148 7.14 17.22 1.83
CA TRP A 148 8.39 16.74 1.20
C TRP A 148 8.34 16.63 -0.33
N TRP A 149 7.38 17.28 -0.98
CA TRP A 149 7.33 17.35 -2.43
C TRP A 149 8.52 18.16 -2.96
N LYS A 150 9.32 17.56 -3.86
CA LYS A 150 10.25 18.32 -4.70
C LYS A 150 9.45 19.16 -5.70
N GLU A 151 10.06 20.24 -6.19
CA GLU A 151 9.46 21.10 -7.23
C GLU A 151 8.88 20.27 -8.38
N ASP A 152 7.61 20.56 -8.71
CA ASP A 152 6.76 19.90 -9.72
C ASP A 152 6.63 18.37 -9.63
N SER A 153 7.25 17.71 -8.65
CA SER A 153 7.22 16.24 -8.56
C SER A 153 5.83 15.69 -8.26
N ILE A 154 4.95 16.51 -7.68
CA ILE A 154 3.55 16.19 -7.47
C ILE A 154 2.74 16.17 -8.78
N LEU A 155 3.24 16.81 -9.85
CA LEU A 155 2.55 16.85 -11.15
C LEU A 155 2.94 15.66 -12.06
N LYS A 156 3.91 14.85 -11.64
CA LYS A 156 4.44 13.74 -12.43
C LYS A 156 3.64 12.47 -12.15
N GLU A 157 2.87 12.01 -13.12
CA GLU A 157 2.06 10.78 -12.98
C GLU A 157 2.89 9.51 -12.74
N SER A 158 4.15 9.50 -13.19
CA SER A 158 5.10 8.44 -12.83
C SER A 158 5.43 8.39 -11.34
N ILE A 159 5.12 9.44 -10.59
CA ILE A 159 5.28 9.54 -9.13
C ILE A 159 3.92 9.37 -8.45
N THR A 160 2.91 10.15 -8.84
CA THR A 160 1.61 10.20 -8.15
C THR A 160 0.64 9.12 -8.59
N GLY A 161 0.88 8.49 -9.74
CA GLY A 161 -0.12 7.73 -10.46
C GLY A 161 -0.92 8.63 -11.41
N PRO A 162 -1.85 8.05 -12.19
CA PRO A 162 -2.70 8.81 -13.12
C PRO A 162 -3.40 9.97 -12.41
N ILE A 163 -3.43 11.13 -13.06
CA ILE A 163 -4.09 12.33 -12.55
C ILE A 163 -5.32 12.63 -13.41
N ASP A 164 -6.50 12.36 -12.86
CA ASP A 164 -7.76 12.76 -13.47
C ASP A 164 -8.07 14.23 -13.13
N GLU A 165 -7.94 15.12 -14.12
CA GLU A 165 -8.24 16.55 -13.93
C GLU A 165 -9.74 16.84 -13.69
N GLN A 166 -10.63 15.95 -14.13
CA GLN A 166 -12.06 16.07 -13.86
C GLN A 166 -12.35 15.71 -12.40
N GLU A 167 -11.75 14.64 -11.90
CA GLU A 167 -11.81 14.26 -10.48
C GLU A 167 -11.23 15.37 -9.57
N LEU A 168 -10.13 16.00 -9.97
CA LEU A 168 -9.51 17.07 -9.18
C LEU A 168 -10.43 18.26 -8.91
N LYS A 169 -11.44 18.50 -9.75
CA LYS A 169 -12.42 19.58 -9.54
C LYS A 169 -13.24 19.37 -8.27
N ASN A 170 -13.37 18.14 -7.79
CA ASN A 170 -14.06 17.83 -6.53
C ASN A 170 -13.36 18.43 -5.29
N TYR A 171 -12.10 18.87 -5.43
CA TYR A 171 -11.29 19.43 -4.35
C TYR A 171 -11.14 20.96 -4.41
N LEU A 172 -11.90 21.64 -5.28
CA LEU A 172 -11.98 23.10 -5.30
C LEU A 172 -12.66 23.61 -4.03
N GLN A 173 -12.11 24.67 -3.44
CA GLN A 173 -12.76 25.39 -2.34
C GLN A 173 -13.76 26.41 -2.88
N PRO A 174 -14.73 26.85 -2.06
CA PRO A 174 -15.64 27.93 -2.45
C PRO A 174 -14.87 29.15 -2.95
N GLY A 175 -15.23 29.63 -4.15
CA GLY A 175 -14.59 30.78 -4.79
C GLY A 175 -13.37 30.48 -5.67
N GLU A 176 -12.91 29.24 -5.75
CA GLU A 176 -11.87 28.84 -6.70
C GLU A 176 -12.45 28.43 -8.06
N SER A 177 -11.73 28.78 -9.14
CA SER A 177 -12.01 28.37 -10.52
C SER A 177 -10.72 27.89 -11.22
N LEU A 178 -10.89 27.20 -12.35
CA LEU A 178 -9.83 26.44 -13.06
C LEU A 178 -8.84 27.28 -13.85
#